data_AF-A0A7L3C4P4-F1
#
_entry.id   AF-A0A7L3C4P4-F1
#
_cell.length_a   1.000
_cell.length_b   1.000
_cell.length_c   1.000
_cell.angle_alpha   90.00
_cell.angle_beta   90.00
_cell.angle_gamma   90.00
#
_symmetry.space_group_name_H-M   'P 1'
#
loop_
_entity.id
_entity.type
_entity.pdbx_description
1 polymer ?
#
loop_
_entity_poly.entity_id
_entity_poly.type
_entity_poly.pdbx_seq_one_letter_code
_entity_poly.pdbx_strand_id
1 'polypeptide(L)'
;QEVLAQMQQLLGRSETLRDFLQQELGAWRERQQRACLGAPADTCLRPLETWFTELGQGLFQLLQLLRALGDLRQKVTYERDPLKAETPLLEQRLQEQLTHLLQSAFVVEQQPSMPNACKRPLVLRTASKFSARARLLIRLHDRNHHMEAKIHIDRAVPPWGSRPPTRGLSLPRRFRKFNILTSSSKTLLAGDSPQDGLVCDFQYL
;
A
#
# COMPACT_ATOMS: atom_id res chain seq x y z
N GLN A 1 32.62 -0.06 -11.08
CA GLN A 1 32.05 -1.38 -10.72
C GLN A 1 31.58 -1.43 -9.27
N GLU A 2 32.32 -0.86 -8.30
CA GLU A 2 31.93 -0.86 -6.88
C GLU A 2 30.54 -0.27 -6.59
N VAL A 3 30.16 0.83 -7.22
CA VAL A 3 28.84 1.48 -7.01
C VAL A 3 27.68 0.55 -7.40
N LEU A 4 27.79 -0.19 -8.50
CA LEU A 4 26.76 -1.12 -8.95
C LEU A 4 26.64 -2.33 -8.01
N ALA A 5 27.76 -2.88 -7.56
CA ALA A 5 27.77 -3.97 -6.59
C ALA A 5 27.17 -3.53 -5.25
N GLN A 6 27.48 -2.32 -4.79
CA GLN A 6 26.87 -1.75 -3.58
C GLN A 6 25.35 -1.53 -3.75
N MET A 7 24.90 -1.06 -4.92
CA MET A 7 23.47 -0.92 -5.22
C MET A 7 22.75 -2.26 -5.20
N GLN A 8 23.32 -3.29 -5.83
CA GLN A 8 22.79 -4.65 -5.80
C GLN A 8 22.70 -5.20 -4.37
N GLN A 9 23.73 -4.97 -3.56
CA GLN A 9 23.73 -5.40 -2.16
C GLN A 9 22.67 -4.64 -1.34
N LEU A 10 22.53 -3.33 -1.52
CA LEU A 10 21.50 -2.52 -0.86
C LEU A 10 20.10 -2.98 -1.28
N LEU A 11 19.90 -3.31 -2.55
CA LEU A 11 18.65 -3.87 -3.06
C LEU A 11 18.34 -5.22 -2.40
N GLY A 12 19.31 -6.13 -2.33
CA GLY A 12 19.12 -7.41 -1.63
C GLY A 12 18.80 -7.26 -0.13
N ARG A 13 19.38 -6.25 0.53
CA ARG A 13 19.05 -5.92 1.93
C ARG A 13 17.67 -5.27 2.08
N SER A 14 17.22 -4.50 1.08
CA SER A 14 15.88 -3.92 1.10
C SER A 14 14.82 -5.00 0.84
N GLU A 15 15.13 -6.04 0.06
CA GLU A 15 14.27 -7.21 -0.12
C GLU A 15 14.02 -7.95 1.19
N THR A 16 15.08 -8.25 1.96
CA THR A 16 14.92 -8.93 3.25
C THR A 16 14.17 -8.08 4.27
N LEU A 17 14.40 -6.76 4.31
CA LEU A 17 13.63 -5.84 5.15
C LEU A 17 12.15 -5.78 4.75
N ARG A 18 11.86 -5.78 3.45
CA ARG A 18 10.48 -5.83 2.95
C ARG A 18 9.79 -7.12 3.41
N ASP A 19 10.45 -8.26 3.31
CA ASP A 19 9.86 -9.55 3.71
C ASP A 19 9.59 -9.59 5.22
N PHE A 20 10.49 -9.01 6.03
CA PHE A 20 10.24 -8.76 7.45
C PHE A 20 9.02 -7.86 7.70
N LEU A 21 8.88 -6.75 6.96
CA LEU A 21 7.70 -5.87 7.08
C LEU A 21 6.40 -6.57 6.69
N GLN A 22 6.43 -7.47 5.71
CA GLN A 22 5.25 -8.26 5.34
C GLN A 22 4.83 -9.20 6.47
N GLN A 23 5.80 -9.82 7.15
CA GLN A 23 5.52 -10.67 8.31
C GLN A 23 4.92 -9.85 9.47
N GLU A 24 5.54 -8.72 9.80
CA GLU A 24 5.04 -7.82 10.86
C GLU A 24 3.65 -7.27 10.54
N LEU A 25 3.39 -6.93 9.28
CA LEU A 25 2.08 -6.50 8.81
C LEU A 25 1.05 -7.62 8.88
N GLY A 26 1.43 -8.86 8.59
CA GLY A 26 0.61 -10.05 8.81
C GLY A 26 0.24 -10.25 10.28
N ALA A 27 1.24 -10.18 11.17
CA ALA A 27 1.03 -10.26 12.62
C ALA A 27 0.15 -9.12 13.15
N TRP A 28 0.28 -7.91 12.62
CA TRP A 28 -0.62 -6.79 12.92
C TRP A 28 -2.05 -7.06 12.46
N ARG A 29 -2.26 -7.61 11.26
CA ARG A 29 -3.61 -7.98 10.76
C ARG A 29 -4.28 -9.02 11.66
N GLU A 30 -3.52 -10.02 12.13
CA GLU A 30 -4.04 -11.00 13.08
C GLU A 30 -4.43 -10.36 14.42
N ARG A 31 -3.60 -9.46 14.95
CA ARG A 31 -3.92 -8.69 16.16
C ARG A 31 -5.17 -7.84 15.96
N GLN A 32 -5.30 -7.17 14.82
CA GLN A 32 -6.49 -6.40 14.47
C GLN A 32 -7.73 -7.29 14.40
N GLN A 33 -7.63 -8.48 13.82
CA GLN A 33 -8.75 -9.43 13.76
C GLN A 33 -9.17 -9.88 15.17
N ARG A 34 -8.21 -10.19 16.06
CA ARG A 34 -8.50 -10.54 17.46
C ARG A 34 -9.13 -9.36 18.22
N ALA A 35 -8.65 -8.13 17.98
CA ALA A 35 -9.24 -6.92 18.53
C ALA A 35 -10.69 -6.73 18.07
N CYS A 36 -10.98 -7.02 16.80
CA CYS A 36 -12.35 -6.99 16.27
C CYS A 36 -13.28 -8.00 16.93
N LEU A 37 -12.75 -9.12 17.43
CA LEU A 37 -13.50 -10.12 18.21
C LEU A 37 -13.64 -9.77 19.69
N GLY A 38 -13.05 -8.65 20.14
CA GLY A 38 -13.14 -8.15 21.51
C GLY A 38 -11.94 -8.48 22.40
N ALA A 39 -10.85 -9.05 21.86
CA ALA A 39 -9.62 -9.25 22.63
C ALA A 39 -8.88 -7.92 22.84
N PRO A 40 -8.26 -7.68 24.01
CA PRO A 40 -7.35 -6.55 24.19
C PRO A 40 -6.08 -6.81 23.37
N ALA A 41 -5.91 -6.10 22.26
CA ALA A 41 -4.70 -6.16 21.45
C ALA A 41 -4.26 -4.75 21.08
N ASP A 42 -2.95 -4.52 21.13
CA ASP A 42 -2.38 -3.27 20.61
C ASP A 42 -2.36 -3.31 19.08
N THR A 43 -3.13 -2.41 18.48
CA THR A 43 -3.24 -2.23 17.03
C THR A 43 -2.50 -0.98 16.55
N CYS A 44 -1.58 -0.42 17.34
CA CYS A 44 -0.83 0.77 16.97
C CYS A 44 -0.02 0.57 15.68
N LEU A 45 -0.31 1.40 14.68
CA LEU A 45 0.36 1.37 13.37
C LEU A 45 1.64 2.22 13.31
N ARG A 46 1.96 3.00 14.35
CA ARG A 46 3.08 3.96 14.33
C ARG A 46 4.44 3.32 14.01
N PRO A 47 4.84 2.18 14.61
CA PRO A 47 6.13 1.56 14.31
C PRO A 47 6.19 1.10 12.84
N LEU A 48 5.11 0.49 12.35
CA LEU A 48 4.99 0.05 10.97
C LEU A 48 5.08 1.24 10.01
N GLU A 49 4.34 2.32 10.27
CA GLU A 49 4.37 3.53 9.45
C GLU A 49 5.79 4.11 9.35
N THR A 50 6.53 4.15 10.45
CA THR A 50 7.94 4.57 10.44
C THR A 50 8.79 3.64 9.58
N TRP A 51 8.74 2.33 9.80
CA TRP A 51 9.58 1.41 9.03
C TRP A 51 9.24 1.37 7.53
N PHE A 52 7.97 1.45 7.18
CA PHE A 52 7.52 1.56 5.79
C PHE A 52 7.97 2.87 5.15
N THR A 53 7.94 3.98 5.89
CA THR A 53 8.39 5.29 5.41
C THR A 53 9.91 5.30 5.20
N GLU A 54 10.71 4.82 6.15
CA GLU A 54 12.17 4.75 6.04
C GLU A 54 12.61 3.85 4.88
N LEU A 55 12.02 2.65 4.75
CA LEU A 55 12.30 1.76 3.63
C LEU A 55 11.89 2.40 2.30
N GLY A 56 10.72 3.03 2.25
CA GLY A 56 10.24 3.74 1.08
C GLY A 56 11.19 4.85 0.66
N GLN A 57 11.63 5.70 1.59
CA GLN A 57 12.59 6.77 1.32
C GLN A 57 13.92 6.23 0.78
N GLY A 58 14.45 5.15 1.37
CA GLY A 58 15.67 4.49 0.87
C GLY A 58 15.52 3.97 -0.56
N LEU A 59 14.38 3.35 -0.90
CA LEU A 59 14.09 2.88 -2.25
C LEU A 59 13.93 4.05 -3.25
N PHE A 60 13.28 5.15 -2.85
CA PHE A 60 13.16 6.34 -3.69
C PHE A 60 14.51 7.01 -3.96
N GLN A 61 15.38 7.09 -2.95
CA GLN A 61 16.74 7.59 -3.11
C GLN A 61 17.55 6.71 -4.08
N LEU A 62 17.44 5.38 -3.96
CA LEU A 62 18.05 4.45 -4.92
C LEU A 62 17.52 4.66 -6.34
N LEU A 63 16.21 4.93 -6.50
CA LEU A 63 15.61 5.18 -7.81
C LEU A 63 16.14 6.48 -8.43
N GLN A 64 16.26 7.54 -7.63
CA GLN A 64 16.86 8.81 -8.09
C GLN A 64 18.32 8.62 -8.48
N LEU A 65 19.08 7.84 -7.72
CA LEU A 65 20.47 7.56 -8.02
C LEU A 65 20.63 6.74 -9.31
N LEU A 66 19.76 5.75 -9.55
CA LEU A 66 19.72 5.01 -10.82
C LEU A 66 19.36 5.91 -12.01
N ARG A 67 18.41 6.83 -11.85
CA ARG A 67 18.08 7.82 -12.89
C ARG A 67 19.26 8.72 -13.21
N ALA A 68 19.94 9.25 -12.18
CA ALA A 68 21.13 10.08 -12.35
C ALA A 68 22.28 9.31 -13.05
N LEU A 69 22.46 8.02 -12.73
CA LEU A 69 23.38 7.15 -13.48
C LEU A 69 22.96 6.97 -14.94
N GLY A 70 21.66 6.86 -15.21
CA GLY A 70 21.11 6.83 -16.56
C GLY A 70 21.41 8.09 -17.37
N ASP A 71 21.30 9.26 -16.74
CA ASP A 71 21.63 10.55 -17.35
C ASP A 71 23.13 10.72 -17.60
N LEU A 72 23.97 10.25 -16.67
CA LEU A 72 25.43 10.23 -16.83
C LEU A 72 25.85 9.31 -17.98
N ARG A 73 25.19 8.15 -18.12
CA ARG A 73 25.40 7.24 -19.25
C ARG A 73 25.14 7.94 -20.58
N GLN A 74 24.08 8.75 -20.70
CA GLN A 74 23.80 9.49 -21.93
C GLN A 74 24.90 10.49 -22.31
N LYS A 75 25.68 10.97 -21.32
CA LYS A 75 26.75 11.96 -21.51
C LYS A 75 28.11 11.32 -21.74
N VAL A 76 28.38 10.16 -21.13
CA VAL A 76 29.67 9.46 -21.20
C VAL A 76 29.41 7.97 -21.34
N THR A 77 29.78 7.38 -22.48
CA THR A 77 29.62 5.95 -22.76
C THR A 77 30.89 5.36 -23.37
N TYR A 78 31.22 4.11 -23.05
CA TYR A 78 32.34 3.36 -23.62
C TYR A 78 31.92 1.95 -24.11
N GLU A 79 32.81 1.28 -24.85
CA GLU A 79 32.58 -0.01 -25.52
C GLU A 79 32.09 -1.13 -24.57
N ARG A 80 32.60 -1.18 -23.33
CA ARG A 80 32.26 -2.20 -22.31
C ARG A 80 31.66 -1.60 -21.05
N ASP A 81 30.70 -0.69 -21.21
CA ASP A 81 30.06 -0.06 -20.07
C ASP A 81 29.09 -1.03 -19.36
N PRO A 82 29.39 -1.47 -18.11
CA PRO A 82 28.49 -2.32 -17.33
C PRO A 82 27.14 -1.63 -17.05
N LEU A 83 27.08 -0.29 -17.12
CA LEU A 83 25.85 0.49 -16.98
C LEU A 83 24.87 0.29 -18.16
N LYS A 84 25.30 -0.28 -19.30
CA LYS A 84 24.36 -0.59 -20.39
C LYS A 84 23.46 -1.77 -20.07
N ALA A 85 24.00 -2.80 -19.42
CA ALA A 85 23.29 -4.06 -19.17
C ALA A 85 22.63 -4.12 -17.79
N GLU A 86 23.29 -3.64 -16.74
CA GLU A 86 22.82 -3.84 -15.35
C GLU A 86 21.81 -2.79 -14.89
N THR A 87 21.95 -1.55 -15.33
CA THR A 87 21.07 -0.44 -14.92
C THR A 87 19.57 -0.68 -15.21
N PRO A 88 19.15 -1.15 -16.41
CA PRO A 88 17.72 -1.41 -16.66
C PRO A 88 17.18 -2.58 -15.82
N LEU A 89 17.99 -3.60 -15.54
CA LEU A 89 17.59 -4.73 -14.70
C LEU A 89 17.41 -4.29 -13.24
N LEU A 90 18.31 -3.43 -12.74
CA LEU A 90 18.21 -2.86 -11.40
C LEU A 90 17.00 -1.94 -11.25
N GLU A 91 16.74 -1.11 -12.26
CA GLU A 91 15.58 -0.22 -12.28
C GLU A 91 14.26 -1.01 -12.28
N GLN A 92 14.14 -2.05 -13.10
CA GLN A 92 12.96 -2.93 -13.11
C GLN A 92 12.73 -3.58 -11.75
N ARG A 93 13.77 -4.20 -11.18
CA ARG A 93 13.67 -4.82 -9.84
C ARG A 93 13.25 -3.82 -8.77
N LEU A 94 13.87 -2.64 -8.76
CA LEU A 94 13.54 -1.59 -7.80
C LEU A 94 12.09 -1.11 -7.96
N GLN A 95 11.61 -0.96 -9.19
CA GLN A 95 10.23 -0.57 -9.46
C GLN A 95 9.23 -1.64 -9.01
N GLU A 96 9.53 -2.92 -9.21
CA GLU A 96 8.72 -4.03 -8.71
C GLU A 96 8.66 -4.02 -7.18
N GLN A 97 9.81 -3.85 -6.51
CA GLN A 97 9.86 -3.75 -5.05
C GLN A 97 9.05 -2.56 -4.52
N LEU A 98 9.19 -1.39 -5.14
CA LEU A 98 8.50 -0.18 -4.73
C LEU A 98 6.99 -0.29 -4.94
N THR A 99 6.58 -0.91 -6.06
CA THR A 99 5.17 -1.23 -6.34
C THR A 99 4.60 -2.17 -5.28
N HIS A 100 5.31 -3.25 -4.98
CA HIS A 100 4.90 -4.18 -3.94
C HIS A 100 4.81 -3.51 -2.56
N LEU A 101 5.80 -2.69 -2.21
CA LEU A 101 5.83 -1.97 -0.94
C LEU A 101 4.61 -1.04 -0.82
N LEU A 102 4.35 -0.21 -1.83
CA LEU A 102 3.19 0.69 -1.86
C LEU A 102 1.86 -0.05 -1.77
N GLN A 103 1.71 -1.17 -2.48
CA GLN A 103 0.51 -2.01 -2.41
C GLN A 103 0.30 -2.59 -1.02
N SER A 104 1.37 -3.08 -0.38
CA SER A 104 1.29 -3.65 0.97
C SER A 104 1.08 -2.60 2.06
N ALA A 105 1.51 -1.36 1.82
CA ALA A 105 1.40 -0.24 2.76
C ALA A 105 -0.02 0.31 2.87
N PHE A 106 -0.92 0.04 1.92
CA PHE A 106 -2.30 0.47 2.00
C PHE A 106 -3.11 -0.53 2.85
N VAL A 107 -3.48 -0.11 4.06
CA VAL A 107 -4.16 -0.95 5.05
C VAL A 107 -5.46 -0.33 5.54
N VAL A 108 -6.40 -1.18 5.96
CA VAL A 108 -7.62 -0.74 6.64
C VAL A 108 -7.31 -0.63 8.12
N GLU A 109 -7.14 0.59 8.64
CA GLU A 109 -6.86 0.85 10.05
C GLU A 109 -8.08 0.57 10.93
N GLN A 110 -9.27 1.03 10.50
CA GLN A 110 -10.53 0.77 11.18
C GLN A 110 -11.48 0.00 10.26
N GLN A 111 -11.79 -1.23 10.67
CA GLN A 111 -12.72 -2.09 9.94
C GLN A 111 -14.14 -1.48 9.92
N PRO A 112 -14.95 -1.78 8.88
CA PRO A 112 -16.32 -1.31 8.77
C PRO A 112 -17.13 -1.57 10.04
N SER A 113 -17.63 -0.51 10.67
CA SER A 113 -18.40 -0.60 11.91
C SER A 113 -19.55 0.42 11.93
N MET A 114 -20.64 0.07 12.60
CA MET A 114 -21.78 0.98 12.80
C MET A 114 -21.67 1.66 14.17
N PRO A 115 -21.92 2.98 14.28
CA PRO A 115 -21.72 3.74 15.52
C PRO A 115 -22.58 3.26 16.69
N ASN A 116 -23.79 2.73 16.43
CA ASN A 116 -24.74 2.30 17.45
C ASN A 116 -24.81 0.77 17.63
N ALA A 117 -24.05 -0.02 16.87
CA ALA A 117 -24.08 -1.48 17.01
C ALA A 117 -23.05 -1.91 18.05
N CYS A 118 -23.53 -2.42 19.20
CA CYS A 118 -22.72 -2.96 20.28
C CYS A 118 -21.54 -3.80 19.77
N LYS A 119 -20.32 -3.24 19.76
CA LYS A 119 -19.02 -3.91 19.67
C LYS A 119 -18.92 -5.07 18.65
N ARG A 120 -19.61 -5.01 17.51
CA ARG A 120 -19.54 -6.02 16.44
C ARG A 120 -19.07 -5.38 15.13
N PRO A 121 -17.76 -5.11 14.99
CA PRO A 121 -17.18 -4.71 13.71
C PRO A 121 -17.45 -5.80 12.65
N LEU A 122 -17.50 -5.41 11.38
CA LEU A 122 -17.77 -6.27 10.21
C LEU A 122 -19.24 -6.73 10.03
N VAL A 123 -20.15 -6.42 10.96
CA VAL A 123 -21.58 -6.67 10.78
C VAL A 123 -22.28 -5.38 10.38
N LEU A 124 -22.70 -5.29 9.13
CA LEU A 124 -23.38 -4.13 8.58
C LEU A 124 -24.87 -4.41 8.37
N ARG A 125 -25.72 -3.44 8.75
CA ARG A 125 -27.16 -3.48 8.49
C ARG A 125 -27.47 -2.59 7.30
N THR A 126 -28.25 -3.09 6.35
CA THR A 126 -28.72 -2.32 5.19
C THR A 126 -29.44 -1.05 5.66
N ALA A 127 -29.24 0.07 4.94
CA ALA A 127 -29.77 1.39 5.24
C ALA A 127 -29.30 2.00 6.59
N SER A 128 -28.31 1.38 7.25
CA SER A 128 -27.67 1.95 8.43
C SER A 128 -26.31 2.53 8.04
N LYS A 129 -25.99 3.71 8.59
CA LYS A 129 -24.72 4.38 8.34
C LYS A 129 -23.58 3.59 8.99
N PHE A 130 -22.48 3.43 8.26
CA PHE A 130 -21.25 2.83 8.82
C PHE A 130 -20.02 3.70 8.57
N SER A 131 -18.94 3.40 9.25
CA SER A 131 -17.64 4.03 9.03
C SER A 131 -16.54 3.01 8.82
N ALA A 132 -15.56 3.39 8.01
CA ALA A 132 -14.33 2.64 7.77
C ALA A 132 -13.17 3.61 7.55
N ARG A 133 -11.99 3.26 8.05
CA ARG A 133 -10.79 4.09 7.90
C ARG A 133 -9.67 3.28 7.25
N ALA A 134 -9.13 3.81 6.16
CA ALA A 134 -7.93 3.29 5.52
C ALA A 134 -6.75 4.24 5.77
N ARG A 135 -5.55 3.67 5.86
CA ARG A 135 -4.30 4.41 6.06
C ARG A 135 -3.25 3.89 5.08
N LEU A 136 -2.50 4.79 4.49
CA LEU A 136 -1.27 4.48 3.77
C LEU A 136 -0.08 4.62 4.73
N LEU A 137 0.64 3.53 4.98
CA LEU A 137 1.76 3.46 5.92
C LEU A 137 3.05 4.13 5.42
N ILE A 138 3.01 4.80 4.26
CA ILE A 138 4.16 5.50 3.68
C ILE A 138 3.82 6.98 3.62
N ARG A 139 4.65 7.80 4.26
CA ARG A 139 4.54 9.26 4.19
C ARG A 139 5.22 9.79 2.93
N LEU A 140 4.46 9.87 1.84
CA LEU A 140 4.89 10.53 0.61
C LEU A 140 4.95 12.04 0.86
N HIS A 141 6.13 12.63 0.73
CA HIS A 141 6.32 14.09 0.84
C HIS A 141 5.89 14.85 -0.44
N ASP A 142 5.40 14.14 -1.45
CA ASP A 142 4.97 14.74 -2.71
C ASP A 142 3.56 15.32 -2.58
N ARG A 143 3.50 16.62 -2.27
CA ARG A 143 2.26 17.39 -2.10
C ARG A 143 1.51 17.66 -3.41
N ASN A 144 2.08 17.33 -4.57
CA ASN A 144 1.54 17.74 -5.88
C ASN A 144 0.58 16.73 -6.53
N HIS A 145 0.49 15.50 -6.00
CA HIS A 145 -0.39 14.48 -6.53
C HIS A 145 -1.47 14.12 -5.50
N HIS A 146 -2.71 14.53 -5.74
CA HIS A 146 -3.83 14.14 -4.89
C HIS A 146 -4.15 12.66 -5.15
N MET A 147 -4.06 11.83 -4.11
CA MET A 147 -4.51 10.45 -4.19
C MET A 147 -5.99 10.38 -3.80
N GLU A 148 -6.79 9.65 -4.58
CA GLU A 148 -8.21 9.43 -4.32
C GLU A 148 -8.46 7.93 -4.06
N ALA A 149 -8.99 7.60 -2.89
CA ALA A 149 -9.43 6.25 -2.55
C ALA A 149 -10.92 6.07 -2.88
N LYS A 150 -11.28 4.94 -3.49
CA LYS A 150 -12.67 4.58 -3.81
C LYS A 150 -13.06 3.30 -3.10
N ILE A 151 -14.19 3.30 -2.39
CA ILE A 151 -14.74 2.11 -1.75
C ILE A 151 -15.78 1.48 -2.67
N HIS A 152 -15.68 0.16 -2.81
CA HIS A 152 -16.65 -0.67 -3.51
C HIS A 152 -16.99 -1.89 -2.66
N ILE A 153 -18.25 -2.35 -2.74
CA ILE A 153 -18.71 -3.62 -2.18
C ILE A 153 -18.93 -4.59 -3.34
N ASP A 154 -18.68 -5.89 -3.12
CA ASP A 154 -18.88 -6.97 -4.10
C ASP A 154 -18.09 -6.83 -5.42
N ARG A 155 -17.02 -6.03 -5.43
CA ARG A 155 -16.14 -5.91 -6.61
C ARG A 155 -15.27 -7.16 -6.74
N ALA A 156 -15.49 -7.93 -7.81
CA ALA A 156 -14.56 -8.98 -8.22
C ALA A 156 -13.28 -8.31 -8.76
N VAL A 157 -12.20 -8.35 -7.97
CA VAL A 157 -10.87 -7.90 -8.42
C VAL A 157 -10.19 -9.09 -9.08
N PRO A 158 -9.99 -9.12 -10.41
CA PRO A 158 -9.08 -10.10 -11.00
C PRO A 158 -7.65 -9.83 -10.51
N PRO A 159 -6.82 -10.86 -10.27
CA PRO A 159 -5.41 -10.70 -9.98
C PRO A 159 -4.72 -9.86 -11.07
N TRP A 160 -3.82 -8.98 -10.66
CA TRP A 160 -3.10 -8.03 -11.51
C TRP A 160 -2.50 -8.73 -12.76
N GLY A 161 -2.71 -8.13 -13.94
CA GLY A 161 -2.24 -8.67 -15.23
C GLY A 161 -3.22 -9.58 -15.98
N SER A 162 -4.36 -9.94 -15.37
CA SER A 162 -5.40 -10.74 -16.05
C SER A 162 -6.40 -9.84 -16.78
N ARG A 163 -6.79 -10.21 -18.01
CA ARG A 163 -7.95 -9.62 -18.72
C ARG A 163 -9.15 -9.53 -17.77
N PRO A 164 -10.00 -8.48 -17.86
CA PRO A 164 -11.25 -8.45 -17.11
C PRO A 164 -11.97 -9.78 -17.36
N PRO A 165 -12.46 -10.47 -16.32
CA PRO A 165 -13.05 -11.79 -16.51
C PRO A 165 -14.18 -11.67 -17.52
N THR A 166 -13.98 -12.28 -18.68
CA THR A 166 -15.01 -12.45 -19.70
C THR A 166 -16.10 -13.27 -19.02
N ARG A 167 -17.13 -12.61 -18.47
CA ARG A 167 -18.35 -13.23 -17.90
C ARG A 167 -18.06 -14.50 -17.07
N GLY A 168 -17.57 -14.39 -15.83
CA GLY A 168 -17.41 -15.64 -15.06
C GLY A 168 -17.03 -15.59 -13.59
N LEU A 169 -16.11 -14.71 -13.17
CA LEU A 169 -15.71 -14.66 -11.75
C LEU A 169 -16.59 -13.69 -10.94
N SER A 170 -17.89 -13.71 -11.23
CA SER A 170 -18.89 -13.11 -10.34
C SER A 170 -19.08 -14.03 -9.13
N LEU A 171 -19.34 -13.47 -7.94
CA LEU A 171 -19.99 -14.18 -6.84
C LEU A 171 -21.05 -15.15 -7.43
N PRO A 172 -21.19 -16.39 -6.92
CA PRO A 172 -22.11 -17.37 -7.49
C PRO A 172 -23.47 -16.73 -7.77
N ARG A 173 -24.11 -17.05 -8.90
CA ARG A 173 -25.31 -16.36 -9.45
C ARG A 173 -26.50 -16.16 -8.48
N ARG A 174 -26.43 -16.70 -7.25
CA ARG A 174 -27.46 -16.65 -6.20
C ARG A 174 -27.11 -15.76 -5.01
N PHE A 175 -25.96 -15.07 -5.00
CA PHE A 175 -25.60 -14.18 -3.88
C PHE A 175 -26.23 -12.79 -4.05
N ARG A 176 -26.66 -12.22 -2.92
CA ARG A 176 -27.18 -10.84 -2.84
C ARG A 176 -26.04 -9.87 -3.11
N LYS A 177 -26.31 -8.83 -3.89
CA LYS A 177 -25.38 -7.74 -4.19
C LYS A 177 -25.82 -6.47 -3.48
N PHE A 178 -24.87 -5.70 -3.00
CA PHE A 178 -25.11 -4.44 -2.30
C PHE A 178 -24.39 -3.28 -2.97
N ASN A 179 -24.98 -2.09 -2.87
CA ASN A 179 -24.38 -0.85 -3.37
C ASN A 179 -24.14 0.10 -2.20
N ILE A 180 -23.06 0.88 -2.28
CA ILE A 180 -22.84 2.04 -1.43
C ILE A 180 -23.60 3.21 -2.07
N LEU A 181 -24.49 3.83 -1.31
CA LEU A 181 -25.39 4.89 -1.81
C LEU A 181 -24.85 6.30 -1.55
N THR A 182 -23.80 6.41 -0.75
CA THR A 182 -23.15 7.65 -0.31
C THR A 182 -21.89 7.93 -1.14
N SER A 183 -21.14 8.99 -0.82
CA SER A 183 -19.90 9.34 -1.50
C SER A 183 -18.88 8.19 -1.42
N SER A 184 -18.75 7.46 -2.53
CA SER A 184 -17.89 6.28 -2.64
C SER A 184 -16.41 6.62 -2.82
N SER A 185 -16.06 7.90 -2.99
CA SER A 185 -14.68 8.35 -3.14
C SER A 185 -14.31 9.41 -2.12
N LYS A 186 -13.08 9.30 -1.61
CA LYS A 186 -12.48 10.28 -0.69
C LYS A 186 -11.01 10.46 -1.04
N THR A 187 -10.55 11.71 -0.97
CA THR A 187 -9.14 12.03 -1.09
C THR A 187 -8.38 11.56 0.15
N LEU A 188 -7.16 11.05 -0.05
CA LEU A 188 -6.22 10.80 1.03
C LEU A 188 -5.73 12.17 1.51
N LEU A 189 -6.10 12.51 2.74
CA LEU A 189 -5.64 13.74 3.38
C LEU A 189 -4.53 13.34 4.37
N ALA A 190 -3.44 14.08 4.34
CA ALA A 190 -2.58 14.16 5.52
C ALA A 190 -3.42 14.84 6.60
N GLY A 191 -3.60 14.21 7.76
CA GLY A 191 -4.38 14.84 8.82
C GLY A 191 -3.72 16.13 9.29
N ASP A 192 -4.48 16.96 10.01
CA ASP A 192 -4.03 18.28 10.47
C ASP A 192 -2.87 18.21 11.49
N SER A 193 -2.55 17.02 11.99
CA SER A 193 -1.41 16.76 12.87
C SER A 193 -0.26 16.07 12.11
N PRO A 194 1.02 16.39 12.41
CA PRO A 194 2.17 15.66 11.84
C PRO A 194 2.24 14.18 12.27
N GLN A 195 1.29 13.73 13.10
CA GLN A 195 1.12 12.35 13.54
C GLN A 195 0.02 11.59 12.77
N ASP A 196 -0.80 12.31 12.01
CA ASP A 196 -1.75 11.70 11.08
C ASP A 196 -1.03 11.48 9.76
N GLY A 197 -0.66 10.23 9.49
CA GLY A 197 -0.22 9.80 8.17
C GLY A 197 -1.26 10.07 7.09
N LEU A 198 -1.07 9.48 5.90
CA LEU A 198 -2.03 9.59 4.81
C LEU A 198 -3.25 8.71 5.10
N VAL A 199 -4.36 9.33 5.54
CA VAL A 199 -5.56 8.64 6.00
C VAL A 199 -6.76 8.98 5.11
N CYS A 200 -7.59 7.98 4.83
CA CYS A 200 -8.93 8.13 4.27
C CYS A 200 -9.95 7.65 5.29
N ASP A 201 -10.66 8.60 5.89
CA ASP A 201 -11.76 8.30 6.81
C ASP A 201 -13.10 8.37 6.08
N PHE A 202 -13.73 7.22 5.86
CA PHE A 202 -15.06 7.13 5.29
C PHE A 202 -16.08 7.04 6.41
N GLN A 203 -16.65 8.20 6.74
CA GLN A 203 -17.72 8.32 7.72
C GLN A 203 -19.08 8.40 7.03
N TYR A 204 -20.09 7.80 7.65
CA TYR A 204 -21.49 7.83 7.23
C TYR A 204 -21.74 7.25 5.84
N LEU A 205 -21.11 6.10 5.54
CA LEU A 205 -21.34 5.34 4.32
C LEU A 205 -22.74 4.71 4.28
#